data_AF-A0A924B0Q4-F1
#
_entry.id   AF-A0A924B0Q4-F1
#
_cell.length_a   1.000
_cell.length_b   1.000
_cell.length_c   1.000
_cell.angle_alpha   90.00
_cell.angle_beta   90.00
_cell.angle_gamma   90.00
#
_symmetry.space_group_name_H-M   'P 1'
#
loop_
_entity.id
_entity.type
_entity.pdbx_description
1 polymer ?
#
loop_
_entity_poly.entity_id
_entity_poly.type
_entity_poly.pdbx_seq_one_letter_code
_entity_poly.pdbx_strand_id
1 'polypeptide(L)'
;MKNKIGIAILVTATTFLFSCSNKGTSFSLPSTQDSFGQVITRNNKVDILFVIDNSTSMMQYQQRLAARVPDMISQLNSLKMDYHVAVTSTTMTTDSSRYPMTRQIVGSPKYLTSANINLLASRLIVGESGSDVERGLDALKYVTSSYAATNAPGFLRADALFTVIFLGDEDDQSSEFGASNSNDFVNYMNTFKPPFAEGGRAWIANFIGSLVNQGCDNLGGTVSIGYNYMRLVDVSGGIKSTICAADLSAAISNIQSRVVSQLTAFKLKSAPNKSTLKVYVSGRTIVEDSINGWTLVNEVNGSASNYFIQFHGVSVPAADEVVTVDFTPASAS
;
A
#
# COMPACT_ATOMS: atom_id res chain seq x y z
N MET A 1 87.81 39.26 51.66
CA MET A 1 87.86 37.87 51.17
C MET A 1 87.37 37.84 49.73
N LYS A 2 88.24 37.34 48.83
CA LYS A 2 88.10 36.83 47.45
C LYS A 2 86.73 37.01 46.73
N ASN A 3 86.58 37.67 45.57
CA ASN A 3 87.14 37.54 44.19
C ASN A 3 86.11 36.93 43.19
N LYS A 4 86.16 37.41 41.93
CA LYS A 4 85.61 36.90 40.63
C LYS A 4 84.25 37.48 40.17
N ILE A 5 84.15 38.25 39.06
CA ILE A 5 84.40 38.02 37.60
C ILE A 5 83.30 37.18 36.91
N GLY A 6 82.72 37.73 35.83
CA GLY A 6 81.95 37.03 34.78
C GLY A 6 81.20 38.03 33.88
N ILE A 7 81.85 38.62 32.87
CA ILE A 7 81.95 38.19 31.44
C ILE A 7 80.63 38.36 30.66
N ALA A 8 80.68 39.31 29.72
CA ALA A 8 79.68 39.56 28.68
C ALA A 8 79.71 38.47 27.60
N ILE A 9 78.52 38.05 27.12
CA ILE A 9 78.38 37.15 25.98
C ILE A 9 77.54 37.84 24.90
N LEU A 10 78.21 38.06 23.77
CA LEU A 10 77.70 38.47 22.48
C LEU A 10 77.04 37.26 21.82
N VAL A 11 75.79 37.36 21.36
CA VAL A 11 75.16 36.31 20.53
C VAL A 11 74.83 36.87 19.16
N THR A 12 75.44 36.23 18.17
CA THR A 12 75.47 36.45 16.74
C THR A 12 74.14 36.12 16.06
N ALA A 13 73.68 37.02 15.20
CA ALA A 13 72.57 36.79 14.28
C ALA A 13 72.99 35.78 13.20
N THR A 14 72.30 34.63 13.15
CA THR A 14 72.54 33.57 12.16
C THR A 14 71.36 33.54 11.19
N THR A 15 71.58 34.02 9.97
CA THR A 15 70.62 33.94 8.85
C THR A 15 70.59 32.52 8.29
N PHE A 16 69.52 31.78 8.58
CA PHE A 16 69.24 30.51 7.91
C PHE A 16 68.55 30.76 6.57
N LEU A 17 69.25 30.47 5.48
CA LEU A 17 68.67 30.28 4.15
C LEU A 17 67.94 28.94 4.14
N PHE A 18 66.61 28.95 4.24
CA PHE A 18 65.79 27.78 3.95
C PHE A 18 65.67 27.63 2.43
N SER A 19 66.36 26.62 1.90
CA SER A 19 66.11 26.07 0.57
C SER A 19 64.73 25.44 0.54
N CYS A 20 63.82 25.98 -0.27
CA CYS A 20 62.53 25.35 -0.55
C CYS A 20 62.77 24.06 -1.35
N SER A 21 62.64 22.92 -0.66
CA SER A 21 62.48 21.62 -1.31
C SER A 21 61.15 21.62 -2.08
N ASN A 22 61.21 21.43 -3.40
CA ASN A 22 60.06 21.08 -4.22
C ASN A 22 59.58 19.66 -3.85
N LYS A 23 58.88 19.54 -2.72
CA LYS A 23 57.99 18.40 -2.50
C LYS A 23 56.65 18.77 -3.12
N GLY A 24 56.34 18.14 -4.24
CA GLY A 24 55.00 18.19 -4.83
C GLY A 24 54.00 17.77 -3.76
N THR A 25 53.22 18.73 -3.27
CA THR A 25 52.05 18.47 -2.46
C THR A 25 51.03 17.81 -3.37
N SER A 26 50.96 16.48 -3.34
CA SER A 26 49.81 15.76 -3.87
C SER A 26 48.62 16.13 -2.99
N PHE A 27 47.83 17.11 -3.40
CA PHE A 27 46.46 17.24 -2.92
C PHE A 27 45.69 16.05 -3.48
N SER A 28 45.62 14.95 -2.72
CA SER A 28 44.51 14.02 -2.90
C SER A 28 43.27 14.80 -2.46
N LEU A 29 42.44 15.20 -3.43
CA LEU A 29 41.07 15.56 -3.12
C LEU A 29 40.50 14.42 -2.27
N PRO A 30 39.82 14.71 -1.13
CA PRO A 30 39.03 13.69 -0.48
C PRO A 30 38.16 13.08 -1.58
N SER A 31 38.14 11.75 -1.70
CA SER A 31 37.12 11.12 -2.52
C SER A 31 35.79 11.63 -1.96
N THR A 32 35.12 12.50 -2.70
CA THR A 32 33.71 12.80 -2.47
C THR A 32 33.02 11.46 -2.64
N GLN A 33 32.80 10.78 -1.51
CA GLN A 33 31.91 9.65 -1.47
C GLN A 33 30.53 10.29 -1.58
N ASP A 34 30.07 10.47 -2.83
CA ASP A 34 28.73 10.95 -3.09
C ASP A 34 27.79 9.91 -2.48
N SER A 35 27.30 10.21 -1.28
CA SER A 35 26.30 9.41 -0.60
C SER A 35 24.98 9.67 -1.31
N PHE A 36 24.68 8.86 -2.32
CA PHE A 36 23.39 8.83 -3.00
C PHE A 36 22.28 8.17 -2.17
N GLY A 37 22.58 7.77 -0.93
CA GLY A 37 21.64 7.14 -0.03
C GLY A 37 20.38 7.98 0.19
N GLN A 38 19.22 7.35 0.01
CA GLN A 38 17.94 7.96 0.34
C GLN A 38 17.31 7.27 1.55
N VAL A 39 16.93 8.08 2.55
CA VAL A 39 16.05 7.67 3.63
C VAL A 39 14.62 7.91 3.17
N ILE A 40 13.78 6.88 3.23
CA ILE A 40 12.41 6.95 2.74
C ILE A 40 11.45 6.77 3.91
N THR A 41 10.54 7.72 4.09
CA THR A 41 9.49 7.62 5.10
C THR A 41 8.34 6.80 4.52
N ARG A 42 7.99 5.70 5.19
CA ARG A 42 6.97 4.75 4.72
C ARG A 42 5.57 5.30 4.99
N ASN A 43 4.69 5.20 3.98
CA ASN A 43 3.26 5.35 4.21
C ASN A 43 2.74 4.04 4.84
N ASN A 44 2.25 4.09 6.07
CA ASN A 44 1.65 2.94 6.75
C ASN A 44 0.13 3.07 6.90
N LYS A 45 -0.48 4.09 6.29
CA LYS A 45 -1.92 4.36 6.42
C LYS A 45 -2.69 3.65 5.32
N VAL A 46 -3.72 2.90 5.71
CA VAL A 46 -4.60 2.19 4.78
C VAL A 46 -6.07 2.33 5.17
N ASP A 47 -6.92 2.69 4.22
CA ASP A 47 -8.37 2.70 4.39
C ASP A 47 -8.95 1.54 3.59
N ILE A 48 -9.60 0.59 4.27
CA ILE A 48 -10.14 -0.64 3.69
C ILE A 48 -11.66 -0.54 3.65
N LEU A 49 -12.25 -0.69 2.46
CA LEU A 49 -13.69 -0.87 2.31
C LEU A 49 -13.99 -2.29 1.86
N PHE A 50 -14.76 -3.02 2.65
CA PHE A 50 -15.40 -4.24 2.20
C PHE A 50 -16.76 -3.92 1.59
N VAL A 51 -16.98 -4.34 0.35
CA VAL A 51 -18.27 -4.28 -0.33
C VAL A 51 -18.76 -5.71 -0.44
N ILE A 52 -19.77 -6.04 0.36
CA ILE A 52 -20.22 -7.41 0.56
C ILE A 52 -21.57 -7.59 -0.09
N ASP A 53 -21.65 -8.52 -1.03
CA ASP A 53 -22.94 -8.91 -1.56
C ASP A 53 -23.80 -9.58 -0.49
N ASN A 54 -25.04 -9.09 -0.43
CA ASN A 54 -26.05 -9.49 0.54
C ASN A 54 -27.27 -10.14 -0.13
N SER A 55 -27.12 -10.63 -1.37
CA SER A 55 -28.09 -11.49 -2.05
C SER A 55 -28.28 -12.85 -1.33
N THR A 56 -29.28 -13.62 -1.75
CA THR A 56 -29.77 -14.81 -1.01
C THR A 56 -28.73 -15.95 -0.90
N SER A 57 -27.77 -16.07 -1.82
CA SER A 57 -26.76 -17.15 -1.83
C SER A 57 -25.52 -16.85 -0.95
N MET A 58 -25.40 -15.62 -0.44
CA MET A 58 -24.11 -15.10 0.00
C MET A 58 -23.67 -15.46 1.42
N MET A 59 -24.59 -15.91 2.28
CA MET A 59 -24.33 -16.11 3.72
C MET A 59 -23.08 -16.95 3.99
N GLN A 60 -22.92 -18.08 3.30
CA GLN A 60 -21.77 -18.97 3.50
C GLN A 60 -20.44 -18.31 3.11
N TYR A 61 -20.43 -17.48 2.05
CA TYR A 61 -19.21 -16.82 1.59
C TYR A 61 -18.83 -15.67 2.52
N GLN A 62 -19.82 -14.95 3.06
CA GLN A 62 -19.63 -13.97 4.13
C GLN A 62 -18.98 -14.61 5.36
N GLN A 63 -19.44 -15.81 5.75
CA GLN A 63 -18.85 -16.57 6.87
C GLN A 63 -17.42 -17.03 6.59
N ARG A 64 -17.13 -17.55 5.39
CA ARG A 64 -15.77 -17.93 4.96
C ARG A 64 -14.82 -16.72 5.00
N LEU A 65 -15.28 -15.55 4.57
CA LEU A 65 -14.50 -14.31 4.64
C LEU A 65 -14.27 -13.87 6.09
N ALA A 66 -15.33 -13.82 6.90
CA ALA A 66 -15.26 -13.41 8.31
C ALA A 66 -14.30 -14.29 9.12
N ALA A 67 -14.21 -15.59 8.81
CA ALA A 67 -13.30 -16.53 9.46
C ALA A 67 -11.81 -16.22 9.21
N ARG A 68 -11.45 -15.50 8.14
CA ARG A 68 -10.05 -15.21 7.73
C ARG A 68 -9.58 -13.80 8.04
N VAL A 69 -10.50 -12.92 8.42
CA VAL A 69 -10.17 -11.57 8.81
C VAL A 69 -9.21 -11.49 10.02
N PRO A 70 -9.30 -12.34 11.06
CA PRO A 70 -8.31 -12.31 12.15
C PRO A 70 -6.86 -12.44 11.67
N ASP A 71 -6.62 -13.27 10.64
CA ASP A 71 -5.28 -13.47 10.05
C ASP A 71 -4.81 -12.18 9.36
N MET A 72 -5.68 -11.55 8.56
CA MET A 72 -5.40 -10.26 7.91
C MET A 72 -5.05 -9.18 8.93
N ILE A 73 -5.84 -9.08 10.01
CA ILE A 73 -5.65 -8.07 11.06
C ILE A 73 -4.35 -8.32 11.85
N SER A 74 -4.05 -9.58 12.17
CA SER A 74 -2.81 -9.96 12.84
C SER A 74 -1.57 -9.47 12.06
N GLN A 75 -1.58 -9.64 10.74
CA GLN A 75 -0.46 -9.22 9.91
C GLN A 75 -0.42 -7.70 9.66
N LEU A 76 -1.56 -7.02 9.54
CA LEU A 76 -1.58 -5.55 9.53
C LEU A 76 -0.99 -4.97 10.83
N ASN A 77 -1.30 -5.58 11.97
CA ASN A 77 -0.75 -5.20 13.27
C ASN A 77 0.75 -5.49 13.38
N SER A 78 1.22 -6.64 12.89
CA SER A 78 2.66 -6.97 12.93
C SER A 78 3.50 -5.98 12.12
N LEU A 79 2.93 -5.44 11.03
CA LEU A 79 3.53 -4.40 10.20
C LEU A 79 3.28 -2.97 10.72
N LYS A 80 2.60 -2.82 11.85
CA LYS A 80 2.23 -1.54 12.48
C LYS A 80 1.50 -0.60 11.50
N MET A 81 0.58 -1.17 10.72
CA MET A 81 -0.27 -0.41 9.82
C MET A 81 -1.30 0.40 10.59
N ASP A 82 -1.50 1.65 10.16
CA ASP A 82 -2.55 2.52 10.65
C ASP A 82 -3.77 2.36 9.74
N TYR A 83 -4.69 1.48 10.13
CA TYR A 83 -5.83 1.12 9.29
C TYR A 83 -7.17 1.68 9.77
N HIS A 84 -8.00 2.10 8.81
CA HIS A 84 -9.43 2.30 9.00
C HIS A 84 -10.19 1.28 8.15
N VAL A 85 -11.20 0.61 8.70
CA VAL A 85 -11.96 -0.43 7.99
C VAL A 85 -13.45 -0.16 8.04
N ALA A 86 -14.11 -0.10 6.89
CA ALA A 86 -15.56 -0.01 6.78
C ALA A 86 -16.12 -1.20 5.99
N VAL A 87 -17.41 -1.47 6.18
CA VAL A 87 -18.16 -2.48 5.43
C VAL A 87 -19.42 -1.84 4.88
N THR A 88 -19.78 -2.12 3.63
CA THR A 88 -21.06 -1.76 3.00
C THR A 88 -21.65 -2.98 2.30
N SER A 89 -22.96 -2.99 2.07
CA SER A 89 -23.62 -3.99 1.25
C SER A 89 -23.70 -3.56 -0.23
N THR A 90 -24.08 -4.47 -1.14
CA THR A 90 -24.34 -4.21 -2.57
C THR A 90 -25.75 -3.66 -2.82
N THR A 91 -26.66 -3.75 -1.85
CA THR A 91 -28.03 -3.26 -2.01
C THR A 91 -28.08 -1.72 -2.00
N MET A 92 -28.53 -1.12 -3.10
CA MET A 92 -28.56 0.34 -3.32
C MET A 92 -29.94 0.97 -3.57
N THR A 93 -31.01 0.26 -3.22
CA THR A 93 -32.39 0.75 -3.27
C THR A 93 -32.65 1.90 -2.28
N THR A 94 -33.66 2.73 -2.56
CA THR A 94 -34.14 3.76 -1.62
C THR A 94 -35.13 3.21 -0.60
N ASP A 95 -35.64 1.99 -0.80
CA ASP A 95 -36.55 1.32 0.14
C ASP A 95 -35.81 0.70 1.33
N SER A 96 -35.45 1.57 2.28
CA SER A 96 -34.82 1.18 3.54
C SER A 96 -35.76 0.39 4.48
N SER A 97 -37.07 0.40 4.24
CA SER A 97 -38.02 -0.37 5.04
C SER A 97 -37.93 -1.86 4.73
N ARG A 98 -37.76 -2.19 3.45
CA ARG A 98 -37.52 -3.56 2.96
C ARG A 98 -36.07 -3.98 3.10
N TYR A 99 -35.14 -3.04 2.93
CA TYR A 99 -33.70 -3.30 2.94
C TYR A 99 -32.97 -2.39 3.95
N PRO A 100 -32.99 -2.72 5.25
CA PRO A 100 -32.45 -1.83 6.30
C PRO A 100 -30.96 -1.49 6.13
N MET A 101 -30.18 -2.35 5.47
CA MET A 101 -28.74 -2.18 5.27
C MET A 101 -28.36 -1.48 3.96
N THR A 102 -29.35 -0.97 3.22
CA THR A 102 -29.10 -0.29 1.95
C THR A 102 -28.46 1.09 2.13
N ARG A 103 -27.61 1.50 1.17
CA ARG A 103 -27.05 2.86 1.07
C ARG A 103 -26.39 3.35 2.36
N GLN A 104 -25.61 2.50 3.03
CA GLN A 104 -24.88 2.90 4.22
C GLN A 104 -23.67 2.03 4.51
N ILE A 105 -22.75 2.60 5.29
CA ILE A 105 -21.73 1.82 5.98
C ILE A 105 -22.36 1.11 7.19
N VAL A 106 -22.03 -0.18 7.34
CA VAL A 106 -22.55 -1.11 8.34
C VAL A 106 -21.97 -0.85 9.72
N GLY A 107 -22.87 -0.89 10.71
CA GLY A 107 -22.52 -0.84 12.13
C GLY A 107 -22.29 0.57 12.69
N SER A 108 -21.93 0.61 13.98
CA SER A 108 -21.49 1.80 14.71
C SER A 108 -20.32 1.43 15.63
N PRO A 109 -19.20 2.16 15.67
CA PRO A 109 -18.88 3.34 14.83
C PRO A 109 -18.81 2.99 13.33
N LYS A 110 -18.95 3.95 12.42
CA LYS A 110 -19.06 3.62 10.98
C LYS A 110 -17.81 2.97 10.40
N TYR A 111 -16.62 3.34 10.85
CA TYR A 111 -15.40 2.61 10.52
C TYR A 111 -14.73 2.10 11.80
N LEU A 112 -13.93 1.07 11.62
CA LEU A 112 -13.15 0.41 12.66
C LEU A 112 -11.70 0.85 12.57
N THR A 113 -11.04 0.92 13.72
CA THR A 113 -9.60 1.10 13.87
C THR A 113 -9.05 -0.04 14.72
N SER A 114 -7.75 -0.04 15.03
CA SER A 114 -7.16 -1.02 15.95
C SER A 114 -7.90 -1.14 17.29
N ALA A 115 -8.53 -0.06 17.77
CA ALA A 115 -9.25 -0.04 19.04
C ALA A 115 -10.53 -0.89 19.09
N ASN A 116 -11.16 -1.17 17.94
CA ASN A 116 -12.45 -1.85 17.87
C ASN A 116 -12.53 -2.86 16.71
N ILE A 117 -11.38 -3.25 16.16
CA ILE A 117 -11.28 -4.14 15.01
C ILE A 117 -11.86 -5.54 15.25
N ASN A 118 -12.00 -5.94 16.51
CA ASN A 118 -12.66 -7.18 16.92
C ASN A 118 -14.12 -7.26 16.44
N LEU A 119 -14.75 -6.14 16.08
CA LEU A 119 -16.10 -6.10 15.52
C LEU A 119 -16.14 -6.47 14.02
N LEU A 120 -15.01 -6.49 13.31
CA LEU A 120 -15.00 -6.61 11.85
C LEU A 120 -15.62 -7.92 11.36
N ALA A 121 -15.28 -9.05 11.98
CA ALA A 121 -15.82 -10.36 11.59
C ALA A 121 -17.36 -10.36 11.60
N SER A 122 -17.98 -9.80 12.65
CA SER A 122 -19.44 -9.68 12.73
C SER A 122 -20.04 -8.72 11.70
N ARG A 123 -19.32 -7.67 11.30
CA ARG A 123 -19.81 -6.68 10.32
C ARG A 123 -19.75 -7.16 8.88
N LEU A 124 -18.91 -8.15 8.60
CA LEU A 124 -18.83 -8.80 7.29
C LEU A 124 -20.01 -9.75 7.04
N ILE A 125 -20.72 -10.14 8.09
CA ILE A 125 -21.98 -10.88 7.99
C ILE A 125 -23.11 -9.85 7.85
N VAL A 126 -23.34 -9.42 6.61
CA VAL A 126 -24.38 -8.44 6.26
C VAL A 126 -25.75 -9.09 6.01
N GLY A 127 -25.82 -10.42 6.02
CA GLY A 127 -27.04 -11.17 5.78
C GLY A 127 -27.31 -11.41 4.29
N GLU A 128 -28.43 -12.07 4.01
CA GLU A 128 -28.84 -12.53 2.67
C GLU A 128 -30.18 -11.93 2.22
N SER A 129 -30.66 -10.90 2.93
CA SER A 129 -31.95 -10.24 2.67
C SER A 129 -31.82 -9.01 1.75
N GLY A 130 -30.78 -8.97 0.93
CA GLY A 130 -30.50 -7.91 -0.03
C GLY A 130 -31.34 -7.98 -1.29
N SER A 131 -31.12 -7.00 -2.16
CA SER A 131 -31.71 -6.92 -3.50
C SER A 131 -31.03 -7.90 -4.45
N ASP A 132 -31.80 -8.55 -5.33
CA ASP A 132 -31.28 -9.40 -6.42
C ASP A 132 -30.53 -8.59 -7.50
N VAL A 133 -30.65 -7.26 -7.48
CA VAL A 133 -29.82 -6.35 -8.30
C VAL A 133 -28.63 -5.91 -7.46
N GLU A 134 -27.48 -6.54 -7.70
CA GLU A 134 -26.22 -6.24 -7.02
C GLU A 134 -25.57 -4.97 -7.57
N ARG A 135 -25.38 -3.97 -6.71
CA ARG A 135 -24.87 -2.64 -7.11
C ARG A 135 -23.69 -2.24 -6.24
N GLY A 136 -22.68 -3.10 -6.16
CA GLY A 136 -21.49 -2.90 -5.35
C GLY A 136 -20.63 -1.71 -5.79
N LEU A 137 -20.57 -1.39 -7.08
CA LEU A 137 -19.85 -0.20 -7.56
C LEU A 137 -20.58 1.09 -7.18
N ASP A 138 -21.91 1.13 -7.31
CA ASP A 138 -22.71 2.25 -6.81
C ASP A 138 -22.57 2.39 -5.29
N ALA A 139 -22.55 1.27 -4.54
CA ALA A 139 -22.35 1.28 -3.10
C ALA A 139 -20.98 1.85 -2.70
N LEU A 140 -19.90 1.40 -3.38
CA LEU A 140 -18.56 1.97 -3.25
C LEU A 140 -18.62 3.49 -3.43
N LYS A 141 -19.10 3.98 -4.58
CA LYS A 141 -19.11 5.41 -4.87
C LYS A 141 -20.00 6.19 -3.92
N TYR A 142 -21.15 5.64 -3.53
CA TYR A 142 -22.05 6.27 -2.58
C TYR A 142 -21.37 6.48 -1.24
N VAL A 143 -20.84 5.42 -0.63
CA VAL A 143 -20.26 5.52 0.72
C VAL A 143 -18.93 6.26 0.76
N THR A 144 -18.23 6.41 -0.37
CA THR A 144 -16.99 7.21 -0.45
C THR A 144 -17.19 8.65 -0.93
N SER A 145 -18.43 9.05 -1.21
CA SER A 145 -18.78 10.43 -1.60
C SER A 145 -18.98 11.35 -0.37
N SER A 146 -19.82 12.38 -0.51
CA SER A 146 -20.25 13.25 0.60
C SER A 146 -20.87 12.48 1.78
N TYR A 147 -21.36 11.25 1.53
CA TYR A 147 -21.78 10.33 2.59
C TYR A 147 -20.69 10.16 3.66
N ALA A 148 -19.44 9.86 3.27
CA ALA A 148 -18.37 9.60 4.24
C ALA A 148 -18.06 10.83 5.09
N ALA A 149 -18.02 12.01 4.48
CA ALA A 149 -17.77 13.26 5.21
C ALA A 149 -18.83 13.52 6.29
N THR A 150 -20.08 13.13 6.02
CA THR A 150 -21.21 13.35 6.94
C THR A 150 -21.33 12.23 7.98
N ASN A 151 -21.23 10.98 7.56
CA ASN A 151 -21.61 9.82 8.36
C ASN A 151 -20.41 9.06 8.94
N ALA A 152 -19.26 9.13 8.28
CA ALA A 152 -18.04 8.42 8.69
C ALA A 152 -16.82 9.37 8.69
N PRO A 153 -16.90 10.52 9.39
CA PRO A 153 -15.81 11.49 9.38
C PRO A 153 -14.51 10.85 9.90
N GLY A 154 -13.45 10.99 9.11
CA GLY A 154 -12.15 10.38 9.37
C GLY A 154 -11.93 9.03 8.71
N PHE A 155 -12.95 8.36 8.15
CA PHE A 155 -12.74 7.08 7.45
C PHE A 155 -11.75 7.21 6.29
N LEU A 156 -11.97 8.20 5.40
CA LEU A 156 -11.20 8.37 4.17
C LEU A 156 -10.13 9.44 4.34
N ARG A 157 -8.89 9.01 4.54
CA ARG A 157 -7.73 9.87 4.75
C ARG A 157 -7.01 10.15 3.44
N ALA A 158 -6.66 11.41 3.18
CA ALA A 158 -6.06 11.80 1.90
C ALA A 158 -4.71 11.11 1.64
N ASP A 159 -3.93 10.88 2.68
CA ASP A 159 -2.60 10.26 2.63
C ASP A 159 -2.61 8.74 2.83
N ALA A 160 -3.78 8.09 2.97
CA ALA A 160 -3.87 6.64 3.09
C ALA A 160 -4.09 5.95 1.74
N LEU A 161 -3.47 4.79 1.54
CA LEU A 161 -3.85 3.88 0.46
C LEU A 161 -5.30 3.45 0.68
N PHE A 162 -6.16 3.68 -0.31
CA PHE A 162 -7.53 3.15 -0.25
C PHE A 162 -7.59 1.79 -0.92
N THR A 163 -8.07 0.77 -0.22
CA THR A 163 -8.31 -0.54 -0.83
C THR A 163 -9.75 -0.95 -0.68
N VAL A 164 -10.34 -1.41 -1.78
CA VAL A 164 -11.68 -1.98 -1.79
C VAL A 164 -11.59 -3.48 -2.05
N ILE A 165 -12.35 -4.26 -1.27
CA ILE A 165 -12.46 -5.71 -1.40
C ILE A 165 -13.93 -6.01 -1.66
N PHE A 166 -14.21 -6.43 -2.89
CA PHE A 166 -15.54 -6.89 -3.31
C PHE A 166 -15.67 -8.38 -3.03
N LEU A 167 -16.80 -8.78 -2.45
CA LEU A 167 -17.22 -10.18 -2.30
C LEU A 167 -18.60 -10.33 -2.96
N GLY A 168 -18.72 -11.16 -4.00
CA GLY A 168 -20.00 -11.40 -4.71
C GLY A 168 -19.90 -12.56 -5.69
N ASP A 169 -21.02 -13.24 -5.95
CA ASP A 169 -21.11 -14.36 -6.88
C ASP A 169 -21.74 -14.00 -8.24
N GLU A 170 -22.11 -12.73 -8.46
CA GLU A 170 -22.56 -12.20 -9.74
C GLU A 170 -21.78 -10.96 -10.23
N ASP A 171 -22.09 -10.51 -11.45
CA ASP A 171 -21.61 -9.25 -12.00
C ASP A 171 -22.33 -8.04 -11.39
N ASP A 172 -21.59 -6.94 -11.30
CA ASP A 172 -22.14 -5.68 -10.84
C ASP A 172 -23.12 -5.09 -11.87
N GLN A 173 -24.31 -4.73 -11.39
CA GLN A 173 -25.41 -4.14 -12.15
C GLN A 173 -25.61 -2.65 -11.80
N SER A 174 -24.54 -1.95 -11.40
CA SER A 174 -24.61 -0.54 -11.04
C SER A 174 -25.07 0.34 -12.21
N SER A 175 -25.85 1.36 -11.87
CA SER A 175 -26.51 2.25 -12.82
C SER A 175 -26.83 3.65 -12.29
N GLU A 176 -26.61 3.96 -11.00
CA GLU A 176 -26.87 5.31 -10.47
C GLU A 176 -25.82 6.31 -10.93
N PHE A 177 -24.56 5.89 -10.82
CA PHE A 177 -23.44 6.82 -10.82
C PHE A 177 -22.48 6.64 -12.01
N GLY A 178 -22.89 5.85 -12.99
CA GLY A 178 -22.16 5.59 -14.23
C GLY A 178 -22.97 4.72 -15.18
N ALA A 179 -22.47 4.58 -16.41
CA ALA A 179 -22.94 3.55 -17.31
C ALA A 179 -22.72 2.16 -16.69
N SER A 180 -23.43 1.13 -17.15
CA SER A 180 -23.24 -0.27 -16.73
C SER A 180 -21.86 -0.86 -17.09
N ASN A 181 -20.91 -0.03 -17.52
CA ASN A 181 -19.52 -0.38 -17.68
C ASN A 181 -18.67 0.32 -16.61
N SER A 182 -17.72 -0.42 -16.07
CA SER A 182 -16.87 -0.04 -14.95
C SER A 182 -15.87 1.11 -15.21
N ASN A 183 -15.86 1.76 -16.38
CA ASN A 183 -14.96 2.90 -16.66
C ASN A 183 -15.25 4.11 -15.79
N ASP A 184 -16.52 4.43 -15.56
CA ASP A 184 -16.89 5.61 -14.78
C ASP A 184 -16.42 5.48 -13.33
N PHE A 185 -16.43 4.25 -12.81
CA PHE A 185 -15.90 3.94 -11.49
C PHE A 185 -14.37 3.98 -11.46
N VAL A 186 -13.68 3.53 -12.51
CA VAL A 186 -12.21 3.73 -12.64
C VAL A 186 -11.86 5.23 -12.64
N ASN A 187 -12.57 6.04 -13.42
CA ASN A 187 -12.36 7.48 -13.49
C ASN A 187 -12.65 8.17 -12.15
N TYR A 188 -13.74 7.74 -11.49
CA TYR A 188 -14.07 8.17 -10.13
C TYR A 188 -12.92 7.85 -9.17
N MET A 189 -12.43 6.62 -9.14
CA MET A 189 -11.35 6.20 -8.24
C MET A 189 -10.05 6.97 -8.48
N ASN A 190 -9.68 7.22 -9.75
CA ASN A 190 -8.51 8.04 -10.10
C ASN A 190 -8.65 9.50 -9.63
N THR A 191 -9.87 10.03 -9.59
CA THR A 191 -10.14 11.40 -9.11
C THR A 191 -10.22 11.45 -7.59
N PHE A 192 -10.87 10.46 -6.98
CA PHE A 192 -11.06 10.33 -5.54
C PHE A 192 -9.74 10.08 -4.81
N LYS A 193 -8.87 9.24 -5.39
CA LYS A 193 -7.55 8.88 -4.87
C LYS A 193 -6.51 9.04 -5.99
N PRO A 194 -6.12 10.28 -6.32
CA PRO A 194 -5.04 10.51 -7.27
C PRO A 194 -3.74 9.87 -6.78
N PRO A 195 -2.76 9.59 -7.67
CA PRO A 195 -1.46 9.09 -7.26
C PRO A 195 -0.87 9.89 -6.09
N PHE A 196 -0.12 9.23 -5.21
CA PHE A 196 0.58 9.93 -4.13
C PHE A 196 1.52 11.01 -4.69
N ALA A 197 1.83 12.03 -3.89
CA ALA A 197 2.67 13.16 -4.32
C ALA A 197 4.05 12.68 -4.81
N GLU A 198 4.57 11.64 -4.16
CA GLU A 198 5.83 10.98 -4.49
C GLU A 198 5.70 10.10 -5.76
N GLY A 199 4.48 9.82 -6.22
CA GLY A 199 4.15 8.88 -7.28
C GLY A 199 3.68 7.54 -6.73
N GLY A 200 3.15 6.70 -7.62
CA GLY A 200 2.54 5.42 -7.25
C GLY A 200 1.04 5.55 -6.97
N ARG A 201 0.33 4.44 -7.16
CA ARG A 201 -1.13 4.38 -7.08
C ARG A 201 -1.62 4.50 -5.63
N ALA A 202 -2.65 5.32 -5.40
CA ALA A 202 -3.26 5.55 -4.09
C ALA A 202 -4.55 4.75 -3.84
N TRP A 203 -4.96 3.90 -4.78
CA TRP A 203 -6.09 2.99 -4.61
C TRP A 203 -5.88 1.61 -5.23
N ILE A 204 -6.42 0.55 -4.60
CA ILE A 204 -6.41 -0.82 -5.15
C ILE A 204 -7.77 -1.48 -4.97
N ALA A 205 -8.30 -2.08 -6.03
CA ALA A 205 -9.50 -2.91 -5.96
C ALA A 205 -9.13 -4.39 -5.98
N ASN A 206 -9.83 -5.19 -5.19
CA ASN A 206 -9.69 -6.64 -5.13
C ASN A 206 -11.07 -7.28 -5.25
N PHE A 207 -11.13 -8.47 -5.83
CA PHE A 207 -12.39 -9.20 -6.02
C PHE A 207 -12.23 -10.65 -5.61
N ILE A 208 -13.05 -11.07 -4.65
CA ILE A 208 -13.28 -12.47 -4.29
C ILE A 208 -14.67 -12.81 -4.84
N GLY A 209 -14.73 -13.55 -5.94
CA GLY A 209 -16.00 -13.74 -6.62
C GLY A 209 -15.99 -14.77 -7.73
N SER A 210 -17.06 -14.78 -8.51
CA SER A 210 -17.21 -15.63 -9.68
C SER A 210 -16.30 -15.16 -10.81
N LEU A 211 -15.20 -15.90 -11.03
CA LEU A 211 -14.22 -15.61 -12.10
C LEU A 211 -14.53 -16.36 -13.41
N VAL A 212 -15.41 -17.36 -13.32
CA VAL A 212 -15.86 -18.21 -14.41
C VAL A 212 -17.37 -18.37 -14.27
N ASN A 213 -18.07 -18.69 -15.36
CA ASN A 213 -19.52 -18.89 -15.35
C ASN A 213 -19.88 -20.29 -14.82
N GLN A 214 -19.48 -20.56 -13.58
CA GLN A 214 -19.70 -21.83 -12.89
C GLN A 214 -20.01 -21.54 -11.43
N GLY A 215 -21.18 -21.98 -10.97
CA GLY A 215 -21.55 -21.95 -9.57
C GLY A 215 -20.70 -22.93 -8.74
N CYS A 216 -20.41 -22.53 -7.51
CA CYS A 216 -19.60 -23.31 -6.58
C CYS A 216 -20.43 -24.34 -5.81
N ASP A 217 -21.75 -24.11 -5.70
CA ASP A 217 -22.64 -24.83 -4.79
C ASP A 217 -24.00 -25.13 -5.44
N ASN A 218 -24.70 -26.15 -4.90
CA ASN A 218 -26.02 -26.61 -5.36
C ASN A 218 -27.20 -25.83 -4.77
N LEU A 219 -26.94 -24.74 -4.03
CA LEU A 219 -27.94 -24.01 -3.25
C LEU A 219 -28.92 -23.17 -4.11
N GLY A 220 -28.74 -23.16 -5.43
CA GLY A 220 -29.49 -22.30 -6.33
C GLY A 220 -29.04 -20.83 -6.22
N GLY A 221 -29.40 -20.03 -7.22
CA GLY A 221 -28.91 -18.66 -7.39
C GLY A 221 -28.42 -18.44 -8.82
N THR A 222 -28.56 -17.23 -9.32
CA THR A 222 -27.92 -16.85 -10.58
C THR A 222 -26.43 -16.65 -10.26
N VAL A 223 -25.57 -17.14 -11.15
CA VAL A 223 -24.13 -16.93 -11.04
C VAL A 223 -23.70 -16.29 -12.34
N SER A 224 -22.91 -15.24 -12.25
CA SER A 224 -22.34 -14.60 -13.43
C SER A 224 -20.92 -14.13 -13.13
N ILE A 225 -20.11 -14.01 -14.19
CA ILE A 225 -18.72 -13.57 -14.04
C ILE A 225 -18.72 -12.10 -13.65
N GLY A 226 -18.00 -11.74 -12.59
CA GLY A 226 -17.88 -10.36 -12.09
C GLY A 226 -17.00 -9.45 -12.94
N TYR A 227 -17.29 -9.32 -14.24
CA TYR A 227 -16.49 -8.53 -15.19
C TYR A 227 -16.29 -7.08 -14.75
N ASN A 228 -17.32 -6.45 -14.20
CA ASN A 228 -17.25 -5.06 -13.79
C ASN A 228 -16.32 -4.85 -12.59
N TYR A 229 -16.35 -5.76 -11.60
CA TYR A 229 -15.37 -5.74 -10.52
C TYR A 229 -13.96 -6.04 -11.04
N MET A 230 -13.81 -7.07 -11.88
CA MET A 230 -12.52 -7.49 -12.44
C MET A 230 -11.81 -6.36 -13.20
N ARG A 231 -12.54 -5.49 -13.89
CA ARG A 231 -11.95 -4.32 -14.57
C ARG A 231 -11.24 -3.37 -13.59
N LEU A 232 -11.86 -3.06 -12.45
CA LEU A 232 -11.23 -2.20 -11.44
C LEU A 232 -9.99 -2.90 -10.87
N VAL A 233 -10.07 -4.22 -10.67
CA VAL A 233 -8.94 -5.01 -10.20
C VAL A 233 -7.78 -4.96 -11.21
N ASP A 234 -8.06 -5.15 -12.50
CA ASP A 234 -7.04 -5.14 -13.56
C ASP A 234 -6.40 -3.77 -13.71
N VAL A 235 -7.18 -2.69 -13.69
CA VAL A 235 -6.65 -1.32 -13.80
C VAL A 235 -5.81 -0.94 -12.58
N SER A 236 -6.23 -1.35 -11.38
CA SER A 236 -5.51 -1.04 -10.15
C SER A 236 -4.37 -2.01 -9.85
N GLY A 237 -4.29 -3.13 -10.56
CA GLY A 237 -3.35 -4.21 -10.34
C GLY A 237 -3.59 -4.94 -9.02
N GLY A 238 -4.84 -5.06 -8.57
CA GLY A 238 -5.18 -5.81 -7.36
C GLY A 238 -5.32 -7.32 -7.58
N ILE A 239 -5.96 -8.01 -6.63
CA ILE A 239 -6.09 -9.47 -6.64
C ILE A 239 -7.49 -9.91 -7.04
N LYS A 240 -7.55 -10.87 -7.97
CA LYS A 240 -8.76 -11.66 -8.30
C LYS A 240 -8.63 -13.02 -7.63
N SER A 241 -9.69 -13.47 -6.96
CA SER A 241 -9.74 -14.79 -6.33
C SER A 241 -11.11 -15.40 -6.49
N THR A 242 -11.17 -16.72 -6.66
CA THR A 242 -12.45 -17.42 -6.79
C THR A 242 -13.15 -17.51 -5.43
N ILE A 243 -14.44 -17.22 -5.43
CA ILE A 243 -15.31 -17.41 -4.25
C ILE A 243 -15.58 -18.89 -3.95
N CYS A 244 -15.37 -19.77 -4.94
CA CYS A 244 -15.61 -21.21 -4.81
C CYS A 244 -14.62 -21.94 -3.90
N ALA A 245 -13.55 -21.29 -3.46
CA ALA A 245 -12.63 -21.93 -2.54
C ALA A 245 -13.37 -22.29 -1.23
N ALA A 246 -13.20 -23.53 -0.78
CA ALA A 246 -13.69 -23.98 0.52
C ALA A 246 -13.09 -23.15 1.67
N ASP A 247 -11.91 -22.58 1.42
CA ASP A 247 -11.20 -21.69 2.32
C ASP A 247 -10.63 -20.47 1.58
N LEU A 248 -10.91 -19.26 2.10
CA LEU A 248 -10.45 -17.98 1.53
C LEU A 248 -9.07 -17.52 2.05
N SER A 249 -8.34 -18.35 2.82
CA SER A 249 -7.00 -18.01 3.33
C SER A 249 -6.04 -17.50 2.25
N ALA A 250 -5.97 -18.17 1.11
CA ALA A 250 -5.11 -17.76 0.01
C ALA A 250 -5.52 -16.41 -0.59
N ALA A 251 -6.82 -16.18 -0.76
CA ALA A 251 -7.35 -14.92 -1.28
C ALA A 251 -6.94 -13.74 -0.36
N ILE A 252 -7.17 -13.89 0.94
CA ILE A 252 -6.84 -12.88 1.94
C ILE A 252 -5.34 -12.65 2.04
N SER A 253 -4.53 -13.71 2.07
CA SER A 253 -3.07 -13.60 2.11
C SER A 253 -2.52 -12.87 0.88
N ASN A 254 -3.08 -13.12 -0.31
CA ASN A 254 -2.67 -12.47 -1.55
C ASN A 254 -3.07 -11.00 -1.58
N ILE A 255 -4.31 -10.67 -1.20
CA ILE A 255 -4.79 -9.28 -1.09
C ILE A 255 -3.90 -8.50 -0.13
N GLN A 256 -3.61 -9.08 1.02
CA GLN A 256 -2.79 -8.42 2.01
C GLN A 256 -1.35 -8.23 1.54
N SER A 257 -0.74 -9.25 0.93
CA SER A 257 0.60 -9.14 0.32
C SER A 257 0.63 -8.02 -0.72
N ARG A 258 -0.45 -7.85 -1.49
CA ARG A 258 -0.57 -6.79 -2.47
C ARG A 258 -0.71 -5.40 -1.84
N VAL A 259 -1.55 -5.23 -0.82
CA VAL A 259 -1.69 -3.97 -0.06
C VAL A 259 -0.35 -3.56 0.56
N VAL A 260 0.32 -4.51 1.19
CA VAL A 260 1.64 -4.31 1.81
C VAL A 260 2.67 -3.92 0.75
N SER A 261 2.73 -4.66 -0.36
CA SER A 261 3.59 -4.36 -1.50
C SER A 261 3.40 -2.94 -2.03
N GLN A 262 2.16 -2.45 -2.10
CA GLN A 262 1.87 -1.11 -2.57
C GLN A 262 2.35 -0.04 -1.58
N LEU A 263 2.15 -0.26 -0.28
CA LEU A 263 2.59 0.64 0.78
C LEU A 263 4.11 0.64 0.98
N THR A 264 4.77 -0.47 0.62
CA THR A 264 6.23 -0.63 0.68
C THR A 264 6.89 -0.46 -0.68
N ALA A 265 6.21 0.13 -1.67
CA ALA A 265 6.81 0.47 -2.95
C ALA A 265 7.62 1.76 -2.76
N PHE A 266 8.94 1.61 -2.60
CA PHE A 266 9.83 2.70 -2.28
C PHE A 266 10.39 3.32 -3.56
N LYS A 267 9.84 4.46 -3.97
CA LYS A 267 10.29 5.15 -5.18
C LYS A 267 11.74 5.64 -5.02
N LEU A 268 12.54 5.40 -6.06
CA LEU A 268 13.89 5.94 -6.18
C LEU A 268 13.85 7.34 -6.78
N LYS A 269 14.67 8.25 -6.23
CA LYS A 269 14.80 9.64 -6.72
C LYS A 269 15.28 9.74 -8.17
N SER A 270 15.93 8.71 -8.69
CA SER A 270 16.44 8.64 -10.07
C SER A 270 16.57 7.18 -10.52
N ALA A 271 16.84 6.97 -11.81
CA ALA A 271 17.14 5.65 -12.35
C ALA A 271 18.42 5.10 -11.69
N PRO A 272 18.40 3.91 -11.08
CA PRO A 272 19.58 3.35 -10.42
C PRO A 272 20.48 2.61 -11.41
N ASN A 273 21.80 2.65 -11.19
CA ASN A 273 22.68 1.61 -11.69
C ASN A 273 22.44 0.34 -10.86
N LYS A 274 21.74 -0.64 -11.44
CA LYS A 274 21.29 -1.84 -10.72
C LYS A 274 22.42 -2.57 -9.99
N SER A 275 23.63 -2.64 -10.55
CA SER A 275 24.76 -3.36 -9.93
C SER A 275 25.29 -2.71 -8.66
N THR A 276 24.93 -1.45 -8.40
CA THR A 276 25.35 -0.69 -7.22
C THR A 276 24.30 -0.65 -6.11
N LEU A 277 23.09 -1.17 -6.37
CA LEU A 277 21.99 -1.14 -5.42
C LEU A 277 22.33 -1.94 -4.16
N LYS A 278 22.20 -1.28 -3.01
CA LYS A 278 22.22 -1.90 -1.69
C LYS A 278 21.02 -1.40 -0.90
N VAL A 279 20.26 -2.35 -0.35
CA VAL A 279 19.03 -2.07 0.39
C VAL A 279 19.23 -2.48 1.84
N TYR A 280 18.85 -1.58 2.75
CA TYR A 280 18.96 -1.77 4.18
C TYR A 280 17.64 -1.51 4.87
N VAL A 281 17.32 -2.33 5.88
CA VAL A 281 16.19 -2.14 6.80
C VAL A 281 16.76 -2.04 8.20
N SER A 282 16.63 -0.86 8.83
CA SER A 282 17.20 -0.55 10.14
C SER A 282 18.70 -0.91 10.23
N GLY A 283 19.44 -0.67 9.15
CA GLY A 283 20.88 -0.99 9.03
C GLY A 283 21.20 -2.44 8.65
N ARG A 284 20.22 -3.34 8.58
CA ARG A 284 20.41 -4.74 8.15
C ARG A 284 20.36 -4.83 6.62
N THR A 285 21.37 -5.44 5.99
CA THR A 285 21.37 -5.68 4.54
C THR A 285 20.26 -6.67 4.15
N ILE A 286 19.46 -6.31 3.16
CA ILE A 286 18.44 -7.17 2.56
C ILE A 286 18.89 -7.58 1.16
N VAL A 287 18.77 -8.88 0.85
CA VAL A 287 19.15 -9.46 -0.44
C VAL A 287 18.08 -9.25 -1.51
N GLU A 288 18.49 -9.16 -2.78
CA GLU A 288 17.56 -9.18 -3.90
C GLU A 288 16.99 -10.60 -4.02
N ASP A 289 15.70 -10.77 -3.71
CA ASP A 289 15.00 -12.06 -3.71
C ASP A 289 13.50 -11.81 -3.85
N SER A 290 12.84 -12.58 -4.73
CA SER A 290 11.42 -12.39 -5.05
C SER A 290 10.47 -13.04 -4.05
N ILE A 291 10.98 -13.76 -3.05
CA ILE A 291 10.19 -14.44 -2.00
C ILE A 291 10.42 -13.76 -0.66
N ASN A 292 11.67 -13.58 -0.24
CA ASN A 292 12.09 -13.11 1.08
C ASN A 292 13.17 -12.01 0.99
N GLY A 293 13.01 -11.04 0.09
CA GLY A 293 13.98 -9.97 -0.11
C GLY A 293 13.37 -8.73 -0.71
N TRP A 294 14.05 -8.14 -1.69
CA TRP A 294 13.53 -7.05 -2.50
C TRP A 294 13.68 -7.33 -4.00
N THR A 295 12.90 -6.63 -4.81
CA THR A 295 13.05 -6.56 -6.27
C THR A 295 12.99 -5.11 -6.75
N LEU A 296 13.74 -4.78 -7.81
CA LEU A 296 13.61 -3.50 -8.51
C LEU A 296 12.46 -3.57 -9.51
N VAL A 297 11.47 -2.70 -9.36
CA VAL A 297 10.33 -2.54 -10.29
C VAL A 297 10.53 -1.28 -11.11
N ASN A 298 10.30 -1.37 -12.41
CA ASN A 298 10.26 -0.22 -13.32
C ASN A 298 8.83 -0.03 -13.84
N GLU A 299 8.21 1.09 -13.49
CA GLU A 299 6.91 1.50 -14.02
C GLU A 299 7.10 2.57 -15.10
N VAL A 300 6.70 2.23 -16.33
CA VAL A 300 6.72 3.14 -17.47
C VAL A 300 5.34 3.78 -17.64
N ASN A 301 5.25 5.09 -17.46
CA ASN A 301 4.04 5.87 -17.67
C ASN A 301 4.29 6.87 -18.82
N GLY A 302 3.88 6.49 -20.03
CA GLY A 302 4.20 7.25 -21.24
C GLY A 302 5.71 7.31 -21.47
N SER A 303 6.29 8.51 -21.47
CA SER A 303 7.74 8.71 -21.63
C SER A 303 8.51 8.72 -20.30
N ALA A 304 7.83 8.67 -19.15
CA ALA A 304 8.47 8.69 -17.83
C ALA A 304 8.69 7.26 -17.30
N SER A 305 9.89 6.98 -16.78
CA SER A 305 10.18 5.74 -16.03
C SER A 305 10.33 6.04 -14.55
N ASN A 306 9.60 5.33 -13.70
CA ASN A 306 9.71 5.40 -12.25
C ASN A 306 10.24 4.07 -11.73
N TYR A 307 11.21 4.13 -10.81
CA TYR A 307 11.84 2.96 -10.24
C TYR A 307 11.45 2.81 -8.78
N PHE A 308 11.11 1.58 -8.37
CA PHE A 308 10.68 1.28 -7.01
C PHE A 308 11.43 0.07 -6.47
N ILE A 309 11.78 0.12 -5.17
CA ILE A 309 12.16 -1.07 -4.42
C ILE A 309 10.89 -1.67 -3.82
N GLN A 310 10.58 -2.91 -4.19
CA GLN A 310 9.46 -3.66 -3.65
C GLN A 310 9.99 -4.77 -2.74
N PHE A 311 9.53 -4.81 -1.49
CA PHE A 311 9.90 -5.84 -0.52
C PHE A 311 8.94 -7.04 -0.55
N HIS A 312 9.45 -8.22 -0.21
CA HIS A 312 8.74 -9.49 -0.24
C HIS A 312 8.96 -10.31 1.04
N GLY A 313 7.94 -11.11 1.39
CA GLY A 313 8.00 -12.10 2.48
C GLY A 313 8.45 -11.53 3.81
N VAL A 314 9.36 -12.24 4.48
CA VAL A 314 9.85 -11.86 5.82
C VAL A 314 10.73 -10.60 5.82
N SER A 315 11.09 -10.09 4.64
CA SER A 315 11.93 -8.89 4.49
C SER A 315 11.11 -7.60 4.35
N VAL A 316 9.78 -7.68 4.36
CA VAL A 316 8.91 -6.49 4.40
C VAL A 316 9.16 -5.73 5.71
N PRO A 317 9.59 -4.46 5.65
CA PRO A 317 9.83 -3.66 6.84
C PRO A 317 8.53 -3.26 7.54
N ALA A 318 8.54 -3.25 8.88
CA ALA A 318 7.48 -2.66 9.68
C ALA A 318 7.45 -1.13 9.52
N ALA A 319 6.33 -0.48 9.93
CA ALA A 319 6.14 0.96 9.73
C ALA A 319 7.21 1.87 10.38
N ASP A 320 7.82 1.42 11.47
CA ASP A 320 8.84 2.17 12.22
C ASP A 320 10.27 1.80 11.84
N GLU A 321 10.46 0.82 10.94
CA GLU A 321 11.78 0.47 10.43
C GLU A 321 12.22 1.43 9.32
N VAL A 322 13.45 1.93 9.44
CA VAL A 322 14.02 2.88 8.47
C VAL A 322 14.54 2.11 7.27
N VAL A 323 14.06 2.45 6.07
CA VAL A 323 14.58 1.91 4.81
C VAL A 323 15.59 2.88 4.22
N THR A 324 16.79 2.37 3.96
CA THR A 324 17.86 3.08 3.26
C THR A 324 18.18 2.34 1.97
N VAL A 325 18.22 3.07 0.86
CA VAL A 325 18.65 2.54 -0.44
C VAL A 325 19.82 3.35 -0.94
N ASP A 326 20.96 2.67 -1.13
CA ASP A 326 22.18 3.24 -1.69
C ASP A 326 22.34 2.76 -3.13
N PHE A 327 22.56 3.68 -4.06
CA PHE A 327 22.87 3.36 -5.45
C PHE A 327 23.54 4.53 -6.16
N THR A 328 24.42 4.25 -7.12
CA THR A 328 24.90 5.25 -8.07
C THR A 328 23.80 5.48 -9.13
N PRO A 329 23.41 6.72 -9.45
CA PRO A 329 22.47 6.98 -10.54
C PRO A 329 22.98 6.40 -11.86
N ALA A 330 22.09 5.85 -12.70
CA ALA A 330 22.46 5.31 -14.01
C ALA A 330 23.07 6.36 -14.95
N SER A 331 22.83 7.64 -14.68
CA SER A 331 23.40 8.78 -15.41
C SER A 331 24.76 9.24 -14.87
N ALA A 332 25.18 8.77 -13.69
CA ALA A 332 26.47 9.13 -13.12
C ALA A 332 27.55 8.24 -13.75
N SER A 333 28.49 8.89 -14.43
CA SER A 333 29.65 8.26 -15.11
C SER A 333 30.73 7.90 -14.12
#